data_AF-A0AAV0J8R5-F1
#
_entry.id   AF-A0AAV0J8R5-F1
#
_cell.length_a   1.000
_cell.length_b   1.000
_cell.length_c   1.000
_cell.angle_alpha   90.00
_cell.angle_beta   90.00
_cell.angle_gamma   90.00
#
_symmetry.space_group_name_H-M   'P 1'
#
loop_
_entity.id
_entity.type
_entity.pdbx_description
1 polymer ?
#
loop_
_entity_poly.entity_id
_entity_poly.type
_entity_poly.pdbx_seq_one_letter_code
_entity_poly.pdbx_strand_id
1 'polypeptide(L)'
;MEVKQEAEWVEAQKIFTSVDLLAAAKQQLRFLDAVDKNRWLYEEPALGKAIYRYNACWLPLLAKHSESPLFEGLLAVPLDCEWIWHCHRLNPVRYNSDCLDLYGSNLDNSHVVSSIEGTCTRQTEEVWSRMYPDEPFHFDVSRALSPLGNSDQSVTVVEKCTKYDLVAAVKRQIPFTYQVSRPHMSHHVFLEEAVARYKGFLHLIKRNRERSIKAFCVPTYDIDLIWHTHQLHPVSYCKDLGALLGKILEHDDTDSDRTKGNKLDVGFSGTTKQWENTFGTRYWKAGGMYRGAAPSPVTSSHFTSNLSSKGTAQLKDYPGTIHLPQKKTVEVL
;
A
#
# COMPACT_ATOMS: atom_id res chain seq x y z
N MET A 1 -23.15 26.33 7.52
CA MET A 1 -23.64 24.95 7.41
C MET A 1 -25.06 24.94 7.94
N GLU A 2 -26.01 24.39 7.19
CA GLU A 2 -27.40 24.28 7.63
C GLU A 2 -27.54 23.20 8.71
N VAL A 3 -28.54 23.32 9.60
CA VAL A 3 -28.78 22.35 10.69
C VAL A 3 -28.87 20.90 10.17
N LYS A 4 -29.46 20.72 8.98
CA LYS A 4 -29.56 19.40 8.33
C LYS A 4 -28.20 18.84 7.92
N GLN A 5 -27.30 19.68 7.41
CA GLN A 5 -25.96 19.26 6.98
C GLN A 5 -25.10 18.86 8.18
N GLU A 6 -25.23 19.57 9.29
CA GLU A 6 -24.56 19.22 10.55
C GLU A 6 -25.06 17.87 11.09
N ALA A 7 -26.39 17.63 11.05
CA ALA A 7 -26.97 16.36 11.44
C ALA A 7 -26.47 15.18 10.58
N GLU A 8 -26.32 15.36 9.27
CA GLU A 8 -25.75 14.33 8.39
C GLU A 8 -24.28 14.05 8.72
N TRP A 9 -23.49 15.07 9.05
CA TRP A 9 -22.11 14.87 9.48
C TRP A 9 -22.02 14.09 10.80
N VAL A 10 -22.83 14.48 11.80
CA VAL A 10 -22.90 13.78 13.09
C VAL A 10 -23.31 12.32 12.90
N GLU A 11 -24.29 12.05 12.03
CA GLU A 11 -24.71 10.68 11.71
C GLU A 11 -23.58 9.88 11.04
N ALA A 12 -22.83 10.49 10.11
CA ALA A 12 -21.66 9.85 9.51
C ALA A 12 -20.61 9.47 10.56
N GLN A 13 -20.37 10.31 11.57
CA GLN A 13 -19.36 10.02 12.59
C GLN A 13 -19.73 8.85 13.53
N LYS A 14 -21.02 8.48 13.59
CA LYS A 14 -21.48 7.28 14.31
C LYS A 14 -21.14 5.97 13.59
N ILE A 15 -20.65 6.03 12.35
CA ILE A 15 -20.19 4.83 11.64
C ILE A 15 -19.07 4.20 12.46
N PHE A 16 -19.33 2.95 12.86
CA PHE A 16 -18.41 2.14 13.63
C PHE A 16 -17.36 1.49 12.72
N THR A 17 -16.12 1.47 13.19
CA THR A 17 -15.00 0.74 12.59
C THR A 17 -14.34 -0.04 13.72
N SER A 18 -14.22 -1.35 13.56
CA SER A 18 -13.66 -2.26 14.56
C SER A 18 -12.15 -2.13 14.71
N VAL A 19 -11.48 -1.49 13.76
CA VAL A 19 -10.04 -1.22 13.74
C VAL A 19 -9.76 0.21 14.19
N ASP A 20 -8.70 0.42 14.96
CA ASP A 20 -8.10 1.75 15.14
C ASP A 20 -7.41 2.17 13.84
N LEU A 21 -8.20 2.76 12.94
CA LEU A 21 -7.74 3.19 11.62
C LEU A 21 -6.66 4.26 11.69
N LEU A 22 -6.58 5.04 12.77
CA LEU A 22 -5.54 6.06 12.91
C LEU A 22 -4.19 5.39 13.18
N ALA A 23 -4.13 4.48 14.14
CA ALA A 23 -2.91 3.74 14.44
C ALA A 23 -2.49 2.85 13.26
N ALA A 24 -3.44 2.15 12.65
CA ALA A 24 -3.19 1.30 11.48
C ALA A 24 -2.72 2.10 10.26
N ALA A 25 -3.24 3.32 10.02
CA ALA A 25 -2.78 4.15 8.91
C ALA A 25 -1.32 4.62 9.11
N LYS A 26 -0.90 4.89 10.35
CA LYS A 26 0.52 5.18 10.65
C LYS A 26 1.41 3.97 10.38
N GLN A 27 0.95 2.76 10.70
CA GLN A 27 1.65 1.52 10.36
C GLN A 27 1.77 1.36 8.85
N GLN A 28 0.66 1.51 8.12
CA GLN A 28 0.65 1.42 6.66
C GLN A 28 1.61 2.43 6.02
N LEU A 29 1.64 3.69 6.45
CA LEU A 29 2.55 4.70 5.90
C LEU A 29 4.02 4.35 6.14
N ARG A 30 4.36 3.84 7.33
CA ARG A 30 5.73 3.36 7.63
C ARG A 30 6.11 2.17 6.75
N PHE A 31 5.17 1.25 6.53
CA PHE A 31 5.34 0.11 5.64
C PHE A 31 5.56 0.53 4.19
N LEU A 32 4.73 1.42 3.65
CA LEU A 32 4.87 1.93 2.29
C LEU A 32 6.21 2.67 2.08
N ASP A 33 6.67 3.43 3.07
CA ASP A 33 8.00 4.06 3.05
C ASP A 33 9.14 3.03 3.05
N ALA A 34 9.02 1.94 3.82
CA ALA A 34 9.99 0.85 3.81
C ALA A 34 10.05 0.13 2.46
N VAL A 35 8.90 -0.10 1.83
CA VAL A 35 8.83 -0.66 0.46
C VAL A 35 9.42 0.31 -0.56
N ASP A 36 9.11 1.61 -0.50
CA ASP A 36 9.65 2.59 -1.45
C ASP A 36 11.17 2.79 -1.32
N LYS A 37 11.75 2.51 -0.16
CA LYS A 37 13.21 2.42 0.03
C LYS A 37 13.83 1.16 -0.58
N ASN A 38 13.01 0.15 -0.84
CA ASN A 38 13.38 -1.15 -1.40
C ASN A 38 12.77 -1.34 -2.80
N ARG A 39 12.97 -0.37 -3.70
CA ARG A 39 12.35 -0.33 -5.05
C ARG A 39 12.64 -1.54 -5.94
N TRP A 40 13.61 -2.37 -5.59
CA TRP A 40 13.81 -3.66 -6.22
C TRP A 40 12.56 -4.56 -6.13
N LEU A 41 11.65 -4.33 -5.17
CA LEU A 41 10.36 -5.00 -5.06
C LEU A 41 9.34 -4.61 -6.14
N TYR A 42 9.59 -3.57 -6.92
CA TYR A 42 8.66 -3.08 -7.94
C TYR A 42 8.85 -3.75 -9.31
N GLU A 43 10.01 -4.36 -9.54
CA GLU A 43 10.43 -4.81 -10.87
C GLU A 43 10.97 -6.24 -10.84
N GLU A 44 10.98 -6.88 -12.01
CA GLU A 44 11.59 -8.19 -12.19
C GLU A 44 13.13 -8.12 -12.08
N PRO A 45 13.82 -9.22 -11.70
CA PRO A 45 13.28 -10.54 -11.32
C PRO A 45 12.81 -10.65 -9.86
N ALA A 46 13.04 -9.62 -9.05
CA ALA A 46 12.78 -9.68 -7.61
C ALA A 46 11.28 -9.69 -7.29
N LEU A 47 10.46 -8.96 -8.07
CA LEU A 47 9.01 -9.02 -7.98
C LEU A 47 8.47 -10.44 -8.20
N GLY A 48 8.91 -11.13 -9.26
CA GLY A 48 8.52 -12.51 -9.53
C GLY A 48 8.88 -13.45 -8.38
N LYS A 49 10.08 -13.30 -7.79
CA LYS A 49 10.48 -14.11 -6.64
C LYS A 49 9.66 -13.79 -5.37
N ALA A 50 9.32 -12.53 -5.13
CA ALA A 50 8.44 -12.13 -4.03
C ALA A 50 7.03 -12.74 -4.18
N ILE A 51 6.47 -12.73 -5.39
CA ILE A 51 5.17 -13.35 -5.71
C ILE A 51 5.23 -14.88 -5.49
N TYR A 52 6.33 -15.53 -5.90
CA TYR A 52 6.54 -16.94 -5.64
C TYR A 52 6.57 -17.23 -4.14
N ARG A 53 7.41 -16.52 -3.35
CA ARG A 53 7.52 -16.72 -1.90
C ARG A 53 6.20 -16.43 -1.19
N TYR A 54 5.45 -15.44 -1.64
CA TYR A 54 4.12 -15.15 -1.12
C TYR A 54 3.14 -16.33 -1.29
N ASN A 55 3.06 -16.90 -2.49
CA ASN A 55 2.14 -18.00 -2.80
C ASN A 55 2.60 -19.35 -2.24
N ALA A 56 3.88 -19.68 -2.39
CA ALA A 56 4.43 -20.98 -2.04
C ALA A 56 4.82 -21.11 -0.55
N CYS A 57 5.15 -19.99 0.09
CA CYS A 57 5.67 -19.99 1.47
C CYS A 57 4.74 -19.24 2.43
N TRP A 58 4.50 -17.94 2.21
CA TRP A 58 3.82 -17.12 3.21
C TRP A 58 2.35 -17.50 3.41
N LEU A 59 1.55 -17.61 2.34
CA LEU A 59 0.13 -17.95 2.46
C LEU A 59 -0.11 -19.34 3.10
N PRO A 60 0.59 -20.41 2.70
CA PRO A 60 0.45 -21.71 3.36
C PRO A 60 0.86 -21.68 4.84
N LEU A 61 1.93 -20.95 5.17
CA LEU A 61 2.38 -20.77 6.57
C LEU A 61 1.31 -20.05 7.39
N LEU A 62 0.76 -18.95 6.87
CA LEU A 62 -0.29 -18.17 7.52
C LEU A 62 -1.57 -19.00 7.72
N ALA A 63 -1.99 -19.76 6.71
CA ALA A 63 -3.13 -20.65 6.82
C ALA A 63 -2.93 -21.70 7.91
N LYS A 64 -1.77 -22.37 7.92
CA LYS A 64 -1.47 -23.41 8.92
C LYS A 64 -1.46 -22.87 10.34
N HIS A 65 -0.86 -21.70 10.55
CA HIS A 65 -0.84 -21.06 11.87
C HIS A 65 -2.24 -20.56 12.30
N SER A 66 -3.08 -20.13 11.35
CA SER A 66 -4.45 -19.69 11.63
C SER A 66 -5.37 -20.85 12.02
N GLU A 67 -5.19 -22.03 11.43
CA GLU A 67 -5.92 -23.26 11.81
C GLU A 67 -5.44 -23.82 13.15
N SER A 68 -4.13 -23.87 13.35
CA SER A 68 -3.50 -24.37 14.57
C SER A 68 -2.21 -23.59 14.84
N PRO A 69 -2.16 -22.77 15.91
CA PRO A 69 -0.97 -21.98 16.23
C PRO A 69 0.30 -22.85 16.28
N LEU A 70 1.28 -22.49 15.46
CA LEU A 70 2.56 -23.23 15.36
C LEU A 70 3.48 -22.98 16.57
N PHE A 71 3.29 -21.85 17.24
CA PHE A 71 3.95 -21.45 18.48
C PHE A 71 3.13 -20.34 19.16
N GLU A 72 3.41 -20.08 20.43
CA GLU A 72 2.86 -18.94 21.16
C GLU A 72 3.55 -17.64 20.70
N GLY A 73 2.82 -16.76 20.02
CA GLY A 73 3.35 -15.48 19.54
C GLY A 73 2.68 -14.98 18.27
N LEU A 74 3.28 -13.94 17.68
CA LEU A 74 2.85 -13.35 16.41
C LEU A 74 3.77 -13.82 15.29
N LEU A 75 3.21 -14.11 14.12
CA LEU A 75 4.01 -14.37 12.93
C LEU A 75 4.62 -13.07 12.41
N ALA A 76 5.92 -13.07 12.17
CA ALA A 76 6.59 -11.96 11.51
C ALA A 76 6.64 -12.22 9.99
N VAL A 77 6.05 -11.32 9.20
CA VAL A 77 6.05 -11.45 7.74
C VAL A 77 7.32 -10.85 7.12
N PRO A 78 8.04 -11.57 6.24
CA PRO A 78 9.13 -10.98 5.45
C PRO A 78 8.64 -9.82 4.58
N LEU A 79 9.44 -8.76 4.48
CA LEU A 79 9.08 -7.52 3.75
C LEU A 79 8.53 -7.76 2.33
N ASP A 80 9.17 -8.65 1.57
CA ASP A 80 8.77 -8.96 0.20
C ASP A 80 7.42 -9.70 0.13
N CYS A 81 7.19 -10.65 1.04
CA CYS A 81 5.92 -11.36 1.15
C CYS A 81 4.81 -10.42 1.66
N GLU A 82 5.14 -9.52 2.60
CA GLU A 82 4.21 -8.52 3.12
C GLU A 82 3.77 -7.56 2.03
N TRP A 83 4.68 -7.16 1.13
CA TRP A 83 4.36 -6.31 -0.01
C TRP A 83 3.33 -6.93 -0.95
N ILE A 84 3.55 -8.18 -1.35
CA ILE A 84 2.59 -8.89 -2.21
C ILE A 84 1.26 -9.10 -1.46
N TRP A 85 1.32 -9.43 -0.18
CA TRP A 85 0.13 -9.60 0.65
C TRP A 85 -0.66 -8.30 0.84
N HIS A 86 0.02 -7.17 1.00
CA HIS A 86 -0.56 -5.83 1.03
C HIS A 86 -1.33 -5.58 -0.27
N CYS A 87 -0.70 -5.74 -1.43
CA CYS A 87 -1.33 -5.53 -2.74
C CYS A 87 -2.54 -6.45 -2.97
N HIS A 88 -2.47 -7.71 -2.53
CA HIS A 88 -3.58 -8.64 -2.70
C HIS A 88 -4.79 -8.24 -1.85
N ARG A 89 -4.59 -7.83 -0.58
CA ARG A 89 -5.68 -7.42 0.33
C ARG A 89 -6.41 -6.14 -0.11
N LEU A 90 -5.77 -5.28 -0.91
CA LEU A 90 -6.43 -4.10 -1.48
C LEU A 90 -7.52 -4.45 -2.51
N ASN A 91 -7.63 -5.71 -2.94
CA ASN A 91 -8.83 -6.23 -3.58
C ASN A 91 -9.57 -7.16 -2.60
N PRO A 92 -10.41 -6.62 -1.70
CA PRO A 92 -10.98 -7.40 -0.59
C PRO A 92 -11.89 -8.54 -1.04
N VAL A 93 -12.59 -8.39 -2.18
CA VAL A 93 -13.43 -9.45 -2.73
C VAL A 93 -12.58 -10.57 -3.30
N ARG A 94 -11.55 -10.23 -4.07
CA ARG A 94 -10.63 -11.23 -4.64
C ARG A 94 -9.85 -11.96 -3.55
N TYR A 95 -9.29 -11.21 -2.60
CA TYR A 95 -8.53 -11.77 -1.48
C TYR A 95 -9.34 -12.79 -0.69
N ASN A 96 -10.57 -12.44 -0.33
CA ASN A 96 -11.47 -13.34 0.39
C ASN A 96 -11.78 -14.60 -0.43
N SER A 97 -12.10 -14.45 -1.72
CA SER A 97 -12.35 -15.60 -2.61
C SER A 97 -11.12 -16.51 -2.72
N ASP A 98 -9.93 -15.95 -2.93
CA ASP A 98 -8.69 -16.74 -3.05
C ASP A 98 -8.37 -17.47 -1.74
N CYS A 99 -8.54 -16.83 -0.58
CA CYS A 99 -8.29 -17.48 0.71
C CYS A 99 -9.29 -18.62 0.98
N LEU A 100 -10.58 -18.42 0.67
CA LEU A 100 -11.60 -19.46 0.79
C LEU A 100 -11.34 -20.64 -0.17
N ASP A 101 -11.02 -20.36 -1.44
CA ASP A 101 -10.77 -21.39 -2.45
C ASP A 101 -9.53 -22.23 -2.13
N LEU A 102 -8.46 -21.59 -1.64
CA LEU A 102 -7.17 -22.25 -1.41
C LEU A 102 -7.06 -22.88 -0.02
N TYR A 103 -7.64 -22.26 1.01
CA TYR A 103 -7.43 -22.60 2.42
C TYR A 103 -8.73 -22.75 3.23
N GLY A 104 -9.90 -22.60 2.61
CA GLY A 104 -11.19 -22.81 3.28
C GLY A 104 -11.56 -21.76 4.32
N SER A 105 -10.76 -20.71 4.49
CA SER A 105 -10.98 -19.65 5.47
C SER A 105 -10.44 -18.30 4.98
N ASN A 106 -10.96 -17.20 5.52
CA ASN A 106 -10.42 -15.86 5.27
C ASN A 106 -9.24 -15.62 6.22
N LEU A 107 -8.04 -15.47 5.66
CA LEU A 107 -6.81 -15.30 6.42
C LEU A 107 -6.69 -13.85 6.92
N ASP A 108 -6.70 -13.68 8.25
CA ASP A 108 -6.68 -12.37 8.89
C ASP A 108 -5.26 -11.90 9.23
N ASN A 109 -5.11 -10.63 9.62
CA ASN A 109 -3.83 -10.06 10.05
C ASN A 109 -3.70 -9.88 11.58
N SER A 110 -4.67 -10.33 12.38
CA SER A 110 -4.67 -10.16 13.84
C SER A 110 -3.48 -10.79 14.58
N HIS A 111 -2.89 -11.85 14.04
CA HIS A 111 -1.72 -12.54 14.62
C HIS A 111 -0.44 -12.36 13.80
N VAL A 112 -0.37 -11.30 13.00
CA VAL A 112 0.78 -11.02 12.12
C VAL A 112 1.35 -9.64 12.43
N VAL A 113 2.68 -9.56 12.45
CA VAL A 113 3.44 -8.31 12.57
C VAL A 113 4.39 -8.14 11.40
N SER A 114 4.61 -6.89 11.00
CA SER A 114 5.61 -6.58 9.99
C SER A 114 7.02 -6.82 10.54
N SER A 115 7.89 -7.40 9.73
CA SER A 115 9.32 -7.52 10.06
C SER A 115 10.03 -6.16 10.20
N ILE A 116 9.43 -5.06 9.74
CA ILE A 116 10.00 -3.72 9.88
C ILE A 116 9.76 -3.10 11.27
N GLU A 117 8.85 -3.65 12.08
CA GLU A 117 8.49 -3.08 13.38
C GLU A 117 9.50 -3.41 14.50
N GLY A 118 10.63 -4.04 14.17
CA GLY A 118 11.69 -4.38 15.13
C GLY A 118 11.31 -5.52 16.09
N THR A 119 10.21 -6.21 15.81
CA THR A 119 9.73 -7.37 16.56
C THR A 119 10.66 -8.57 16.37
N CYS A 120 10.76 -9.43 17.38
CA CYS A 120 11.57 -10.65 17.29
C CYS A 120 11.02 -11.57 16.18
N THR A 121 11.80 -11.77 15.12
CA THR A 121 11.46 -12.63 13.98
C THR A 121 11.82 -14.10 14.21
N ARG A 122 12.62 -14.38 15.25
CA ARG A 122 13.28 -15.69 15.47
C ARG A 122 12.34 -16.89 15.42
N GLN A 123 11.19 -16.84 16.10
CA GLN A 123 10.25 -17.97 16.09
C GLN A 123 9.69 -18.23 14.68
N THR A 124 9.39 -17.16 13.94
CA THR A 124 8.90 -17.29 12.56
C THR A 124 10.00 -17.79 11.63
N GLU A 125 11.23 -17.31 11.81
CA GLU A 125 12.41 -17.82 11.08
C GLU A 125 12.66 -19.30 11.31
N GLU A 126 12.60 -19.77 12.57
CA GLU A 126 12.81 -21.17 12.92
C GLU A 126 11.75 -22.08 12.26
N VAL A 127 10.49 -21.64 12.24
CA VAL A 127 9.40 -22.35 11.54
C VAL A 127 9.58 -22.28 10.03
N TRP A 128 9.93 -21.11 9.50
CA TRP A 128 10.17 -20.88 8.08
C TRP A 128 11.28 -21.79 7.56
N SER A 129 12.44 -21.82 8.20
CA SER A 129 13.57 -22.68 7.80
C SER A 129 13.24 -24.17 7.88
N ARG A 130 12.32 -24.58 8.76
CA ARG A 130 11.85 -25.98 8.84
C ARG A 130 10.90 -26.33 7.71
N MET A 131 10.01 -25.41 7.33
CA MET A 131 9.02 -25.64 6.27
C MET A 131 9.60 -25.42 4.87
N TYR A 132 10.57 -24.51 4.74
CA TYR A 132 11.15 -24.08 3.47
C TYR A 132 12.69 -24.03 3.57
N PRO A 133 13.39 -25.18 3.67
CA PRO A 133 14.84 -25.22 3.90
C PRO A 133 15.66 -24.51 2.82
N ASP A 134 15.17 -24.53 1.58
CA ASP A 134 15.84 -23.95 0.41
C ASP A 134 15.53 -22.46 0.20
N GLU A 135 14.61 -21.89 0.99
CA GLU A 135 14.21 -20.49 0.91
C GLU A 135 14.54 -19.76 2.21
N PRO A 136 15.52 -18.84 2.24
CA PRO A 136 15.81 -18.06 3.42
C PRO A 136 14.62 -17.17 3.80
N PHE A 137 14.47 -16.87 5.09
CA PHE A 137 13.40 -15.97 5.58
C PHE A 137 13.62 -14.52 5.12
N HIS A 138 14.84 -14.01 5.19
CA HIS A 138 15.18 -12.72 4.63
C HIS A 138 15.39 -12.82 3.11
N PHE A 139 14.76 -11.91 2.37
CA PHE A 139 14.89 -11.88 0.92
C PHE A 139 16.31 -11.46 0.52
N ASP A 140 17.03 -12.34 -0.16
CA ASP A 140 18.33 -12.02 -0.73
C ASP A 140 18.18 -11.52 -2.16
N VAL A 141 18.27 -10.19 -2.31
CA VAL A 141 18.20 -9.50 -3.60
C VAL A 141 19.36 -9.92 -4.51
N SER A 142 20.55 -10.16 -3.96
CA SER A 142 21.72 -10.53 -4.76
C SER A 142 21.55 -11.89 -5.43
N ARG A 143 20.92 -12.84 -4.73
CA ARG A 143 20.55 -14.15 -5.27
C ARG A 143 19.47 -14.03 -6.36
N ALA A 144 18.47 -13.18 -6.16
CA ALA A 144 17.41 -12.95 -7.14
C ALA A 144 17.92 -12.30 -8.44
N LEU A 145 18.94 -11.43 -8.34
CA LEU A 145 19.55 -10.73 -9.49
C LEU A 145 20.69 -11.52 -10.16
N SER A 146 21.11 -12.66 -9.59
CA SER A 146 22.24 -13.42 -10.10
C SER A 146 21.88 -14.21 -11.38
N PRO A 147 22.66 -14.09 -12.47
CA PRO A 147 22.39 -14.82 -13.73
C PRO A 147 22.41 -16.35 -13.59
N LEU A 148 23.16 -16.87 -12.60
CA LEU A 148 23.20 -18.29 -12.27
C LEU A 148 21.94 -18.80 -11.54
N GLY A 149 21.09 -17.92 -11.02
CA GLY A 149 19.80 -18.30 -10.42
C GLY A 149 18.75 -18.75 -11.45
N ASN A 150 19.03 -18.55 -12.75
CA ASN A 150 18.23 -19.04 -13.86
C ASN A 150 18.64 -20.45 -14.34
N SER A 151 19.45 -21.19 -13.57
CA SER A 151 19.67 -22.61 -13.83
C SER A 151 18.41 -23.39 -13.43
N ASP A 152 17.49 -23.54 -14.37
CA ASP A 152 16.60 -24.70 -14.49
C ASP A 152 16.00 -25.22 -13.16
N GLN A 153 15.57 -24.30 -12.28
CA GLN A 153 14.65 -24.67 -11.22
C GLN A 153 13.36 -25.00 -11.96
N SER A 154 13.18 -26.29 -12.25
CA SER A 154 11.89 -26.95 -12.26
C SER A 154 10.94 -26.07 -11.47
N VAL A 155 10.04 -25.39 -12.19
CA VAL A 155 8.96 -24.62 -11.58
C VAL A 155 8.29 -25.63 -10.66
N THR A 156 8.62 -25.57 -9.38
CA THR A 156 7.94 -26.39 -8.38
C THR A 156 6.51 -25.94 -8.52
N VAL A 157 5.69 -26.81 -9.08
CA VAL A 157 4.30 -26.49 -9.39
C VAL A 157 3.70 -26.04 -8.08
N VAL A 158 3.42 -24.75 -7.97
CA VAL A 158 2.78 -24.20 -6.78
C VAL A 158 1.37 -24.78 -6.81
N GLU A 159 1.12 -25.81 -6.01
CA GLU A 159 -0.15 -26.55 -6.00
C GLU A 159 -1.34 -25.62 -5.69
N LYS A 160 -1.09 -24.56 -4.90
CA LYS A 160 -2.06 -23.55 -4.48
C LYS A 160 -1.53 -22.14 -4.75
N CYS A 161 -1.95 -21.53 -5.85
CA CYS A 161 -1.55 -20.16 -6.23
C CYS A 161 -2.79 -19.29 -6.47
N THR A 162 -2.73 -18.03 -6.06
CA THR A 162 -3.79 -17.05 -6.32
C THR A 162 -3.92 -16.80 -7.83
N LYS A 163 -5.15 -16.67 -8.35
CA LYS A 163 -5.35 -16.31 -9.78
C LYS A 163 -5.35 -14.80 -10.03
N TYR A 164 -5.15 -14.00 -9.00
CA TYR A 164 -5.09 -12.55 -9.10
C TYR A 164 -3.79 -12.09 -9.75
N ASP A 165 -3.87 -11.10 -10.64
CA ASP A 165 -2.68 -10.51 -11.26
C ASP A 165 -1.95 -9.60 -10.25
N LEU A 166 -1.06 -10.22 -9.48
CA LEU A 166 -0.26 -9.56 -8.46
C LEU A 166 0.76 -8.58 -9.05
N VAL A 167 1.24 -8.81 -10.28
CA VAL A 167 2.14 -7.87 -10.97
C VAL A 167 1.39 -6.58 -11.27
N ALA A 168 0.19 -6.68 -11.84
CA ALA A 168 -0.65 -5.52 -12.09
C ALA A 168 -1.06 -4.83 -10.78
N ALA A 169 -1.35 -5.58 -9.71
CA ALA A 169 -1.67 -5.02 -8.40
C ALA A 169 -0.51 -4.18 -7.82
N VAL A 170 0.73 -4.70 -7.88
CA VAL A 170 1.94 -3.96 -7.49
C VAL A 170 2.07 -2.68 -8.32
N LYS A 171 1.91 -2.77 -9.65
CA LYS A 171 2.01 -1.60 -10.54
C LYS A 171 0.99 -0.50 -10.23
N ARG A 172 -0.21 -0.86 -9.78
CA ARG A 172 -1.23 0.12 -9.34
C ARG A 172 -0.88 0.77 -8.01
N GLN A 173 -0.20 0.05 -7.11
CA GLN A 173 0.14 0.58 -5.79
C GLN A 173 1.37 1.50 -5.77
N ILE A 174 2.27 1.38 -6.76
CA ILE A 174 3.43 2.29 -6.92
C ILE A 174 3.01 3.78 -7.01
N PRO A 175 2.14 4.20 -7.95
CA PRO A 175 1.72 5.59 -8.03
C PRO A 175 0.96 6.02 -6.78
N PHE A 176 0.15 5.16 -6.16
CA PHE A 176 -0.54 5.47 -4.90
C PHE A 176 0.45 5.80 -3.78
N THR A 177 1.50 5.00 -3.62
CA THR A 177 2.57 5.21 -2.63
C THR A 177 3.18 6.60 -2.77
N TYR A 178 3.46 7.04 -4.01
CA TYR A 178 3.93 8.39 -4.27
C TYR A 178 2.94 9.47 -3.80
N GLN A 179 1.63 9.25 -3.92
CA GLN A 179 0.62 10.26 -3.56
C GLN A 179 0.55 10.46 -2.04
N VAL A 180 0.72 9.39 -1.26
CA VAL A 180 0.65 9.40 0.21
C VAL A 180 2.00 9.54 0.91
N SER A 181 3.11 9.66 0.17
CA SER A 181 4.48 9.67 0.73
C SER A 181 4.92 10.94 1.46
N ARG A 182 4.12 12.02 1.47
CA ARG A 182 4.55 13.28 2.09
C ARG A 182 4.48 13.20 3.61
N PRO A 183 5.42 13.84 4.34
CA PRO A 183 5.43 13.79 5.80
C PRO A 183 4.11 14.19 6.45
N HIS A 184 3.37 15.13 5.85
CA HIS A 184 2.10 15.60 6.40
C HIS A 184 1.03 14.52 6.48
N MET A 185 1.08 13.49 5.63
CA MET A 185 0.14 12.37 5.65
C MET A 185 0.23 11.56 6.94
N SER A 186 1.38 11.60 7.62
CA SER A 186 1.59 10.90 8.90
C SER A 186 1.27 11.74 10.14
N HIS A 187 0.96 13.03 9.98
CA HIS A 187 0.62 13.88 11.12
C HIS A 187 -0.69 13.44 11.75
N HIS A 188 -0.70 13.38 13.09
CA HIS A 188 -1.82 12.86 13.87
C HIS A 188 -3.15 13.54 13.53
N VAL A 189 -3.19 14.88 13.54
CA VAL A 189 -4.39 15.66 13.21
C VAL A 189 -4.87 15.40 11.79
N PHE A 190 -3.94 15.27 10.83
CA PHE A 190 -4.29 15.00 9.44
C PHE A 190 -4.97 13.63 9.29
N LEU A 191 -4.43 12.60 9.96
CA LEU A 191 -5.01 11.25 9.95
C LEU A 191 -6.34 11.17 10.70
N GLU A 192 -6.48 11.88 11.82
CA GLU A 192 -7.76 11.95 12.56
C GLU A 192 -8.86 12.55 11.68
N GLU A 193 -8.56 13.66 11.00
CA GLU A 193 -9.49 14.27 10.04
C GLU A 193 -9.75 13.36 8.83
N ALA A 194 -8.74 12.62 8.36
CA ALA A 194 -8.89 11.66 7.28
C ALA A 194 -9.84 10.51 7.66
N VAL A 195 -9.75 10.00 8.90
CA VAL A 195 -10.67 8.99 9.45
C VAL A 195 -12.10 9.54 9.51
N ALA A 196 -12.27 10.76 10.01
CA ALA A 196 -13.58 11.41 10.05
C ALA A 196 -14.18 11.59 8.64
N ARG A 197 -13.34 11.94 7.66
CA ARG A 197 -13.74 12.08 6.25
C ARG A 197 -14.03 10.74 5.58
N TYR A 198 -13.31 9.68 5.92
CA TYR A 198 -13.60 8.33 5.46
C TYR A 198 -14.98 7.86 5.93
N LYS A 199 -15.35 8.13 7.19
CA LYS A 199 -16.72 7.90 7.68
C LYS A 199 -17.75 8.71 6.88
N GLY A 200 -17.47 9.98 6.61
CA GLY A 200 -18.28 10.82 5.72
C GLY A 200 -18.45 10.22 4.31
N PHE A 201 -17.38 9.64 3.75
CA PHE A 201 -17.40 8.99 2.44
C PHE A 201 -18.25 7.73 2.43
N LEU A 202 -18.10 6.86 3.45
CA LEU A 202 -18.95 5.69 3.62
C LEU A 202 -20.43 6.06 3.79
N HIS A 203 -20.71 7.14 4.52
CA HIS A 203 -22.05 7.68 4.67
C HIS A 203 -22.66 8.10 3.33
N LEU A 204 -21.91 8.81 2.48
CA LEU A 204 -22.38 9.16 1.12
C LEU A 204 -22.73 7.91 0.30
N ILE A 205 -21.88 6.89 0.33
CA ILE A 205 -22.13 5.62 -0.37
C ILE A 205 -23.39 4.95 0.17
N LYS A 206 -23.58 4.92 1.50
CA LYS A 206 -24.78 4.39 2.15
C LYS A 206 -26.03 5.14 1.68
N ARG A 207 -26.02 6.48 1.73
CA ARG A 207 -27.15 7.32 1.29
C ARG A 207 -27.49 7.12 -0.18
N ASN A 208 -26.49 6.95 -1.04
CA ASN A 208 -26.71 6.66 -2.45
C ASN A 208 -27.43 5.32 -2.65
N ARG A 209 -27.03 4.29 -1.90
CA ARG A 209 -27.71 2.99 -1.93
C ARG A 209 -29.13 3.06 -1.41
N GLU A 210 -29.36 3.72 -0.28
CA GLU A 210 -30.70 3.93 0.29
C GLU A 210 -31.64 4.64 -0.70
N ARG A 211 -31.09 5.51 -1.55
CA ARG A 211 -31.83 6.25 -2.59
C ARG A 211 -31.79 5.57 -3.96
N SER A 212 -31.23 4.37 -4.08
CA SER A 212 -31.05 3.65 -5.36
C SER A 212 -30.28 4.46 -6.43
N ILE A 213 -29.39 5.35 -6.02
CA ILE A 213 -28.53 6.13 -6.91
C ILE A 213 -27.28 5.32 -7.23
N LYS A 214 -27.08 5.03 -8.52
CA LYS A 214 -25.84 4.43 -9.04
C LYS A 214 -24.81 5.55 -9.25
N ALA A 215 -23.98 5.81 -8.24
CA ALA A 215 -22.91 6.79 -8.31
C ALA A 215 -21.54 6.13 -8.10
N PHE A 216 -20.59 6.42 -8.99
CA PHE A 216 -19.18 6.09 -8.80
C PHE A 216 -18.54 7.15 -7.90
N CYS A 217 -18.30 6.79 -6.64
CA CYS A 217 -17.74 7.69 -5.64
C CYS A 217 -16.20 7.62 -5.68
N VAL A 218 -15.54 8.77 -5.87
CA VAL A 218 -14.08 8.84 -6.01
C VAL A 218 -13.48 9.46 -4.74
N PRO A 219 -12.64 8.74 -3.98
CA PRO A 219 -12.03 9.26 -2.76
C PRO A 219 -10.94 10.31 -3.08
N THR A 220 -10.73 11.25 -2.15
CA THR A 220 -9.47 12.01 -2.06
C THR A 220 -8.39 11.11 -1.44
N TYR A 221 -7.10 11.41 -1.60
CA TYR A 221 -6.02 10.51 -1.15
C TYR A 221 -5.93 10.34 0.37
N ASP A 222 -6.40 11.31 1.17
CA ASP A 222 -6.56 11.15 2.61
C ASP A 222 -7.64 10.12 2.94
N ILE A 223 -8.78 10.14 2.23
CA ILE A 223 -9.85 9.16 2.37
C ILE A 223 -9.39 7.78 1.86
N ASP A 224 -8.73 7.74 0.70
CA ASP A 224 -8.28 6.50 0.06
C ASP A 224 -7.20 5.81 0.89
N LEU A 225 -6.31 6.57 1.55
CA LEU A 225 -5.36 6.03 2.52
C LEU A 225 -6.07 5.27 3.65
N ILE A 226 -7.06 5.89 4.30
CA ILE A 226 -7.81 5.24 5.38
C ILE A 226 -8.64 4.07 4.85
N TRP A 227 -9.14 4.18 3.62
CA TRP A 227 -9.87 3.09 2.99
C TRP A 227 -8.97 1.87 2.73
N HIS A 228 -7.77 2.08 2.16
CA HIS A 228 -6.74 1.05 2.03
C HIS A 228 -6.41 0.47 3.41
N THR A 229 -6.19 1.32 4.41
CA THR A 229 -5.92 0.88 5.80
C THR A 229 -6.98 -0.09 6.26
N HIS A 230 -8.26 0.24 6.09
CA HIS A 230 -9.36 -0.61 6.52
C HIS A 230 -9.38 -1.95 5.77
N GLN A 231 -9.13 -1.96 4.46
CA GLN A 231 -9.07 -3.18 3.64
C GLN A 231 -7.95 -4.15 4.06
N LEU A 232 -6.83 -3.63 4.60
CA LEU A 232 -5.72 -4.46 5.09
C LEU A 232 -6.09 -5.32 6.31
N HIS A 233 -7.28 -5.09 6.91
CA HIS A 233 -7.87 -5.91 7.95
C HIS A 233 -9.09 -6.67 7.38
N PRO A 234 -8.89 -7.75 6.61
CA PRO A 234 -9.92 -8.33 5.77
C PRO A 234 -11.14 -8.82 6.55
N VAL A 235 -10.98 -9.41 7.73
CA VAL A 235 -12.10 -9.88 8.56
C VAL A 235 -12.92 -8.71 9.10
N SER A 236 -12.23 -7.72 9.69
CA SER A 236 -12.86 -6.48 10.19
C SER A 236 -13.57 -5.70 9.09
N TYR A 237 -12.92 -5.52 7.94
CA TYR A 237 -13.49 -4.85 6.77
C TYR A 237 -14.76 -5.54 6.29
N CYS A 238 -14.74 -6.86 6.12
CA CYS A 238 -15.92 -7.61 5.70
C CYS A 238 -17.08 -7.45 6.69
N LYS A 239 -16.80 -7.54 7.99
CA LYS A 239 -17.82 -7.39 9.05
C LYS A 239 -18.40 -5.98 9.09
N ASP A 240 -17.54 -4.96 9.11
CA ASP A 240 -17.94 -3.56 9.27
C ASP A 240 -18.73 -3.08 8.05
N LEU A 241 -18.26 -3.38 6.83
CA LEU A 241 -18.95 -2.99 5.60
C LEU A 241 -20.19 -3.85 5.35
N GLY A 242 -20.19 -5.12 5.77
CA GLY A 242 -21.38 -5.97 5.80
C GLY A 242 -22.48 -5.38 6.69
N ALA A 243 -22.14 -4.95 7.90
CA ALA A 243 -23.08 -4.31 8.81
C ALA A 243 -23.57 -2.95 8.30
N LEU A 244 -22.68 -2.14 7.70
CA LEU A 244 -23.01 -0.79 7.25
C LEU A 244 -23.77 -0.74 5.90
N LEU A 245 -23.34 -1.54 4.93
CA LEU A 245 -23.76 -1.45 3.52
C LEU A 245 -24.46 -2.72 3.02
N GLY A 246 -24.56 -3.77 3.84
CA GLY A 246 -25.11 -5.08 3.47
C GLY A 246 -24.20 -5.92 2.55
N LYS A 247 -23.03 -5.39 2.17
CA LYS A 247 -22.01 -6.11 1.40
C LYS A 247 -20.65 -5.41 1.51
N ILE A 248 -19.60 -6.15 1.17
CA ILE A 248 -18.26 -5.61 1.01
C ILE A 248 -18.28 -4.48 -0.03
N LEU A 249 -17.61 -3.38 0.28
CA LEU A 249 -17.37 -2.32 -0.67
C LEU A 249 -16.14 -2.68 -1.51
N GLU A 250 -16.35 -2.90 -2.80
CA GLU A 250 -15.30 -3.19 -3.78
C GLU A 250 -14.39 -1.98 -3.98
N HIS A 251 -13.10 -2.24 -4.19
CA HIS A 251 -12.11 -1.24 -4.57
C HIS A 251 -11.58 -1.61 -5.95
N ASP A 252 -12.11 -0.92 -6.96
CA ASP A 252 -11.65 -1.03 -8.34
C ASP A 252 -10.68 0.12 -8.61
N ASP A 253 -9.38 -0.17 -8.50
CA ASP A 253 -8.27 0.75 -8.71
C ASP A 253 -7.70 0.67 -10.14
N THR A 254 -8.36 -0.06 -11.05
CA THR A 254 -7.83 -0.30 -12.40
C THR A 254 -7.91 0.92 -13.31
N ASP A 255 -8.77 1.88 -12.99
CA ASP A 255 -8.90 3.13 -13.73
C ASP A 255 -7.93 4.18 -13.17
N SER A 256 -6.96 4.56 -13.99
CA SER A 256 -6.00 5.63 -13.70
C SER A 256 -6.19 6.85 -14.61
N ASP A 257 -7.19 6.85 -15.50
CA ASP A 257 -7.38 7.91 -16.48
C ASP A 257 -8.05 9.13 -15.85
N ARG A 258 -7.26 10.18 -15.67
CA ARG A 258 -7.66 11.45 -15.07
C ARG A 258 -7.98 12.53 -16.10
N THR A 259 -8.08 12.18 -17.39
CA THR A 259 -8.45 13.14 -18.42
C THR A 259 -9.89 13.61 -18.26
N LYS A 260 -10.14 14.87 -18.63
CA LYS A 260 -11.42 15.54 -18.41
C LYS A 260 -12.54 14.81 -19.15
N GLY A 261 -13.66 14.56 -18.48
CA GLY A 261 -14.82 13.88 -19.04
C GLY A 261 -14.80 12.36 -18.94
N ASN A 262 -13.70 11.74 -18.49
CA ASN A 262 -13.62 10.30 -18.28
C ASN A 262 -14.12 9.89 -16.88
N LYS A 263 -14.21 8.58 -16.64
CA LYS A 263 -14.89 7.98 -15.46
C LYS A 263 -14.40 8.56 -14.13
N LEU A 264 -13.09 8.71 -13.93
CA LEU A 264 -12.56 9.32 -12.68
C LEU A 264 -12.93 10.81 -12.54
N ASP A 265 -12.85 11.61 -13.61
CA ASP A 265 -13.15 13.04 -13.57
C ASP A 265 -14.64 13.30 -13.29
N VAL A 266 -15.51 12.58 -14.01
CA VAL A 266 -16.97 12.64 -13.82
C VAL A 266 -17.35 12.13 -12.43
N GLY A 267 -16.75 11.02 -11.99
CA GLY A 267 -16.97 10.46 -10.66
C GLY A 267 -16.53 11.41 -9.54
N PHE A 268 -15.35 12.03 -9.67
CA PHE A 268 -14.84 12.99 -8.70
C PHE A 268 -15.71 14.24 -8.62
N SER A 269 -16.14 14.77 -9.77
CA SER A 269 -17.08 15.91 -9.83
C SER A 269 -18.42 15.56 -9.18
N GLY A 270 -18.96 14.38 -9.47
CA GLY A 270 -20.18 13.87 -8.86
C GLY A 270 -20.08 13.68 -7.35
N THR A 271 -18.94 13.14 -6.88
CA THR A 271 -18.67 12.95 -5.45
C THR A 271 -18.54 14.29 -4.73
N THR A 272 -17.83 15.25 -5.34
CA THR A 272 -17.67 16.62 -4.81
C THR A 272 -19.02 17.27 -4.59
N LYS A 273 -19.89 17.25 -5.61
CA LYS A 273 -21.23 17.84 -5.53
C LYS A 273 -22.07 17.18 -4.43
N GLN A 274 -22.03 15.86 -4.33
CA GLN A 274 -22.78 15.14 -3.29
C GLN A 274 -22.28 15.44 -1.89
N TRP A 275 -20.96 15.49 -1.71
CA TRP A 275 -20.33 15.85 -0.44
C TRP A 275 -20.74 17.27 -0.01
N GLU A 276 -20.61 18.25 -0.90
CA GLU A 276 -20.96 19.65 -0.61
C GLU A 276 -22.44 19.81 -0.29
N ASN A 277 -23.32 19.12 -1.03
CA ASN A 277 -24.76 19.13 -0.75
C ASN A 277 -25.08 18.49 0.61
N THR A 278 -24.40 17.41 0.96
CA THR A 278 -24.71 16.62 2.17
C THR A 278 -24.15 17.27 3.43
N PHE A 279 -22.91 17.77 3.37
CA PHE A 279 -22.18 18.23 4.55
C PHE A 279 -21.93 19.75 4.55
N GLY A 280 -22.22 20.48 3.47
CA GLY A 280 -21.99 21.92 3.40
C GLY A 280 -20.52 22.34 3.44
N THR A 281 -19.60 21.39 3.26
CA THR A 281 -18.15 21.61 3.29
C THR A 281 -17.51 21.18 1.97
N ARG A 282 -16.34 21.75 1.64
CA ARG A 282 -15.62 21.39 0.41
C ARG A 282 -15.13 19.95 0.47
N TYR A 283 -15.29 19.24 -0.64
CA TYR A 283 -14.78 17.87 -0.72
C TYR A 283 -13.27 17.82 -0.83
N TRP A 284 -12.65 18.69 -1.65
CA TRP A 284 -11.20 18.72 -1.78
C TRP A 284 -10.54 19.20 -0.48
N LYS A 285 -9.38 18.64 -0.16
CA LYS A 285 -8.59 18.97 1.03
C LYS A 285 -7.14 19.23 0.64
N ALA A 286 -6.54 20.30 1.16
CA ALA A 286 -5.11 20.55 0.99
C ALA A 286 -4.30 19.33 1.48
N GLY A 287 -3.34 18.88 0.66
CA GLY A 287 -2.54 17.69 0.97
C GLY A 287 -3.22 16.34 0.68
N GLY A 288 -4.53 16.31 0.38
CA GLY A 288 -5.27 15.09 0.00
C GLY A 288 -5.59 14.98 -1.50
N MET A 289 -5.09 15.90 -2.32
CA MET A 289 -5.35 15.93 -3.77
C MET A 289 -4.20 15.33 -4.57
N TYR A 290 -4.46 14.97 -5.83
CA TYR A 290 -3.48 14.42 -6.76
C TYR A 290 -2.28 15.36 -6.94
N ARG A 291 -1.08 14.78 -6.83
CA ARG A 291 0.21 15.48 -6.83
C ARG A 291 0.95 15.41 -8.17
N GLY A 292 0.26 15.01 -9.24
CA GLY A 292 0.89 14.70 -10.51
C GLY A 292 1.41 13.26 -10.58
N ALA A 293 1.99 12.91 -11.72
CA ALA A 293 2.56 11.58 -11.94
C ALA A 293 3.74 11.34 -10.98
N ALA A 294 3.93 10.09 -10.58
CA ALA A 294 5.13 9.71 -9.84
C ALA A 294 6.36 9.99 -10.71
N PRO A 295 7.41 10.63 -10.17
CA PRO A 295 8.63 10.87 -10.93
C PRO A 295 9.28 9.54 -11.30
N SER A 296 9.81 9.44 -12.53
CA SER A 296 10.59 8.28 -12.94
C SER A 296 11.76 8.07 -11.97
N PRO A 297 12.07 6.83 -11.56
CA PRO A 297 13.25 6.55 -10.77
C PRO A 297 14.49 7.10 -11.47
N VAL A 298 15.38 7.74 -10.70
CA VAL A 298 16.70 8.09 -11.22
C VAL A 298 17.39 6.77 -11.54
N THR A 299 17.77 6.58 -12.80
CA THR A 299 18.48 5.38 -13.24
C THR A 299 19.76 5.30 -12.41
N SER A 300 19.82 4.34 -11.49
CA SER A 300 21.06 4.08 -10.76
C SER A 300 21.99 3.45 -11.77
N SER A 301 22.83 4.28 -12.42
CA SER A 301 23.89 3.76 -13.24
C SER A 301 24.80 2.96 -12.31
N HIS A 302 24.80 1.64 -12.48
CA HIS A 302 25.81 0.77 -11.86
C HIS A 302 27.13 1.04 -12.58
N PHE A 303 27.70 2.24 -12.42
CA PHE A 303 29.13 2.41 -12.60
C PHE A 303 29.78 1.70 -11.43
N THR A 304 30.07 0.42 -11.62
CA THR A 304 31.10 -0.28 -10.87
C THR A 304 32.38 0.53 -11.04
N SER A 305 32.69 1.35 -10.04
CA SER A 305 34.00 1.99 -9.96
C SER A 305 35.02 0.89 -9.71
N ASN A 306 35.53 0.33 -10.81
CA ASN A 306 36.79 -0.40 -10.78
C ASN A 306 37.87 0.63 -10.45
N LEU A 307 38.05 0.91 -9.16
CA LEU A 307 39.16 1.70 -8.66
C LEU A 307 40.43 0.85 -8.75
N SER A 308 40.88 0.61 -9.98
CA SER A 308 42.23 0.13 -10.25
C SER A 308 43.15 1.35 -10.14
N SER A 309 43.93 1.39 -9.07
CA SER A 309 44.92 2.42 -8.79
C SER A 309 45.96 2.49 -9.92
N LYS A 310 45.85 3.46 -10.84
CA LYS A 310 46.97 3.90 -11.68
C LYS A 310 46.91 5.40 -11.97
N GLY A 311 47.90 6.10 -11.41
CA GLY A 311 48.54 7.27 -12.02
C GLY A 311 47.85 8.62 -11.85
N THR A 312 48.51 9.52 -11.12
CA THR A 312 48.29 10.96 -11.17
C THR A 312 48.36 11.48 -12.62
N ALA A 313 47.21 11.81 -13.19
CA ALA A 313 47.10 12.57 -14.42
C ALA A 313 46.50 13.95 -14.11
N GLN A 314 47.17 15.01 -14.58
CA GLN A 314 46.86 16.40 -14.32
C GLN A 314 45.44 16.78 -14.75
N LEU A 315 44.77 17.58 -13.91
CA LEU A 315 43.49 18.20 -14.21
C LEU A 315 43.64 19.10 -15.46
N LYS A 316 43.06 18.69 -16.60
CA LYS A 316 42.85 19.59 -17.73
C LYS A 316 41.51 20.28 -17.54
N ASP A 317 41.53 21.60 -17.61
CA ASP A 317 40.34 22.46 -17.52
C ASP A 317 39.30 22.07 -18.59
N TYR A 318 38.07 21.79 -18.13
CA TYR A 318 36.92 21.60 -19.01
C TYR A 318 36.25 22.96 -19.27
N PRO A 319 35.88 23.29 -20.53
CA PRO A 319 35.16 24.51 -20.84
C PRO A 319 33.69 24.35 -20.44
N GLY A 320 33.40 24.63 -19.17
CA GLY A 320 32.04 24.51 -18.62
C GLY A 320 31.92 24.82 -17.12
N THR A 321 32.93 25.43 -16.50
CA THR A 321 32.89 25.76 -15.07
C THR A 321 31.97 26.97 -14.85
N ILE A 322 30.79 26.73 -14.29
CA ILE A 322 29.91 27.79 -13.77
C ILE A 322 30.52 28.30 -12.46
N HIS A 323 31.07 29.50 -12.48
CA HIS A 323 31.55 30.16 -11.27
C HIS A 323 30.36 30.65 -10.42
N LEU A 324 30.26 30.15 -9.19
CA LEU A 324 29.32 30.68 -8.20
C LEU A 324 29.69 32.14 -7.89
N PRO A 325 28.72 33.08 -7.88
CA PRO A 325 28.99 34.47 -7.54
C PRO A 325 29.46 34.57 -6.09
N GLN A 326 30.56 35.31 -5.88
CA GLN A 326 31.12 35.54 -4.56
C GLN A 326 30.10 36.23 -3.65
N LYS A 327 29.99 35.68 -2.43
CA LYS A 327 29.13 36.17 -1.37
C LYS A 327 29.61 37.57 -0.95
N LYS A 328 28.88 38.62 -1.31
CA LYS A 328 29.12 39.96 -0.77
C LYS A 328 28.54 40.01 0.64
N THR A 329 29.41 40.06 1.64
CA THR A 329 29.04 40.40 3.01
C THR A 329 28.71 41.90 3.03
N VAL A 330 27.46 42.25 3.35
CA VAL A 330 27.08 43.64 3.62
C VAL A 330 27.13 43.80 5.13
N GLU A 331 28.14 44.50 5.63
CA GLU A 331 28.12 45.02 6.99
C GLU A 331 27.19 46.24 7.01
N VAL A 332 26.18 46.18 7.88
CA VAL A 332 25.30 47.31 8.18
C VAL A 332 25.99 48.13 9.27
N LEU A 333 26.34 49.38 8.95
CA LEU A 333 26.73 50.40 9.93
C LEU A 333 25.49 51.20 10.36
#